data_AF-A0A932XJT2-F1
#
_entry.id   AF-A0A932XJT2-F1
#
_cell.length_a   1.000
_cell.length_b   1.000
_cell.length_c   1.000
_cell.angle_alpha   90.00
_cell.angle_beta   90.00
_cell.angle_gamma   90.00
#
_symmetry.space_group_name_H-M   'P 1'
#
loop_
_entity.id
_entity.type
_entity.pdbx_description
1 polymer ?
#
loop_
_entity_poly.entity_id
_entity_poly.type
_entity_poly.pdbx_seq_one_letter_code
_entity_poly.pdbx_strand_id
1 'polypeptide(L)'
;MRRIFAIVIQTGGSGRALKALRGVTIPPWPPELHEYMVGAEGKPRRSALRPATALPDGSRLIGIGLIQSVVANRAYLGEWTFAGERIPRDVLPSPIVDPVTFERASAILGQTGRPRGRHADAEPMLLTGLVLCLQHDPPRRVHTGGDRDERSYRCDGYLSQGRAARTCTYIADRTLDGPISEYVLQRLRAARMAEDVLAALEAEQTAAETNRDDYDRRRRALQHELDTIATQLTRTTNDRLSQRLMARYDDVERELANLGAISPTPVRADTIDLGEVRRLLANIDANWSTLARATRRRLLIAFLDRIELRHTRDTIDATITWRTGHVETIRIERPAKGRAKCEPWTEADRERFRELWPLGTPEEIQATWPHRPWSHFNQLASELGVRRLYRNRRPGGKRRAWTPAEDAQLERWLSGEVTAEELALELDRTAPSVRHRVWKLGLQWRGTHAVRPAPWRVVEIGNLFDVGAFRS
;
A
#
# COMPACT_ATOMS: atom_id res chain seq x y z
N MET A 1 -16.66 20.67 6.39
CA MET A 1 -15.51 20.17 7.19
C MET A 1 -15.90 19.56 8.53
N ARG A 2 -16.65 20.24 9.42
CA ARG A 2 -17.13 19.67 10.72
C ARG A 2 -17.68 18.24 10.61
N ARG A 3 -18.51 17.99 9.60
CA ARG A 3 -19.08 16.66 9.30
C ARG A 3 -18.02 15.56 9.06
N ILE A 4 -16.88 15.89 8.44
CA ILE A 4 -15.79 14.93 8.19
C ILE A 4 -15.18 14.49 9.53
N PHE A 5 -14.85 15.44 10.41
CA PHE A 5 -14.32 15.14 11.74
C PHE A 5 -15.27 14.26 12.55
N ALA A 6 -16.55 14.64 12.62
CA ALA A 6 -17.57 13.89 13.34
C ALA A 6 -17.69 12.44 12.81
N ILE A 7 -17.70 12.26 11.49
CA ILE A 7 -17.79 10.93 10.89
C ILE A 7 -16.51 10.12 11.11
N VAL A 8 -15.31 10.72 11.05
CA VAL A 8 -14.06 10.02 11.38
C VAL A 8 -14.08 9.52 12.82
N ILE A 9 -14.56 10.33 13.76
CA ILE A 9 -14.69 9.94 15.17
C ILE A 9 -15.70 8.82 15.33
N GLN A 10 -16.89 8.96 14.74
CA GLN A 10 -17.97 7.97 14.82
C GLN A 10 -17.56 6.62 14.20
N THR A 11 -16.87 6.67 13.06
CA THR A 11 -16.52 5.48 12.30
C THR A 11 -15.15 4.92 12.67
N GLY A 12 -14.30 5.65 13.38
CA GLY A 12 -12.99 5.19 13.83
C GLY A 12 -11.98 4.88 12.71
N GLY A 13 -12.03 5.59 11.58
CA GLY A 13 -11.01 5.48 10.52
C GLY A 13 -11.43 6.03 9.17
N SER A 14 -10.45 6.44 8.35
CA SER A 14 -10.69 7.13 7.06
C SER A 14 -11.45 6.30 6.03
N GLY A 15 -11.17 4.98 5.92
CA GLY A 15 -11.88 4.10 4.99
C GLY A 15 -13.36 3.91 5.33
N ARG A 16 -13.70 3.77 6.62
CA ARG A 16 -15.09 3.68 7.08
C ARG A 16 -15.80 5.04 6.96
N ALA A 17 -15.08 6.13 7.26
CA ALA A 17 -15.59 7.49 7.08
C ALA A 17 -15.92 7.78 5.61
N LEU A 18 -15.06 7.38 4.67
CA LEU A 18 -15.33 7.50 3.23
C LEU A 18 -16.62 6.78 2.84
N LYS A 19 -16.81 5.54 3.31
CA LYS A 19 -18.05 4.79 3.04
C LYS A 19 -19.30 5.52 3.55
N ALA A 20 -19.22 6.17 4.71
CA ALA A 20 -20.31 6.95 5.29
C ALA A 20 -20.52 8.30 4.59
N LEU A 21 -19.49 8.87 3.98
CA LEU A 21 -19.52 10.13 3.21
C LEU A 21 -19.82 9.92 1.72
N ARG A 22 -20.17 8.71 1.31
CA ARG A 22 -20.37 8.39 -0.11
C ARG A 22 -21.54 9.20 -0.70
N GLY A 23 -21.31 9.79 -1.87
CA GLY A 23 -22.26 10.68 -2.53
C GLY A 23 -22.23 12.13 -2.03
N VAL A 24 -21.47 12.43 -0.97
CA VAL A 24 -21.23 13.81 -0.53
C VAL A 24 -20.06 14.38 -1.34
N THR A 25 -20.31 15.51 -2.01
CA THR A 25 -19.29 16.30 -2.70
C THR A 25 -19.01 17.59 -1.94
N ILE A 26 -17.84 18.18 -2.21
CA ILE A 26 -17.52 19.54 -1.80
C ILE A 26 -17.90 20.45 -2.96
N PRO A 27 -18.69 21.52 -2.74
CA PRO A 27 -19.11 22.41 -3.81
C PRO A 27 -17.90 23.10 -4.48
N PRO A 28 -18.05 23.55 -5.74
CA PRO A 28 -17.04 24.36 -6.40
C PRO A 28 -16.73 25.63 -5.59
N TRP A 29 -15.54 26.20 -5.82
CA TRP A 29 -15.24 27.53 -5.31
C TRP A 29 -16.14 28.57 -5.99
N PRO A 30 -16.53 29.64 -5.29
CA PRO A 30 -17.12 30.80 -5.91
C PRO A 30 -16.24 31.31 -7.07
N PRO A 31 -16.82 31.83 -8.17
CA PRO A 31 -16.07 32.30 -9.35
C PRO A 31 -14.93 33.26 -8.99
N GLU A 32 -15.17 34.18 -8.06
CA GLU A 32 -14.22 35.19 -7.59
C GLU A 32 -12.99 34.60 -6.87
N LEU A 33 -13.08 33.38 -6.35
CA LEU A 33 -11.97 32.67 -5.71
C LEU A 33 -11.35 31.61 -6.63
N HIS A 34 -11.95 31.34 -7.78
CA HIS A 34 -11.55 30.22 -8.62
C HIS A 34 -10.12 30.39 -9.14
N GLU A 35 -9.79 31.55 -9.71
CA GLU A 35 -8.46 31.85 -10.26
C GLU A 35 -7.35 31.79 -9.19
N TYR A 36 -7.66 32.18 -7.96
CA TYR A 36 -6.71 32.14 -6.86
C TYR A 36 -6.50 30.73 -6.32
N MET A 37 -7.59 29.97 -6.17
CA MET A 37 -7.57 28.67 -5.52
C MET A 37 -7.17 27.54 -6.47
N VAL A 38 -7.42 27.70 -7.77
CA VAL A 38 -7.21 26.69 -8.80
C VAL A 38 -6.07 27.14 -9.72
N GLY A 39 -5.02 26.34 -9.82
CA GLY A 39 -3.92 26.62 -10.74
C GLY A 39 -4.28 26.35 -12.19
N ALA A 40 -3.41 26.75 -13.12
CA ALA A 40 -3.57 26.54 -14.56
C ALA A 40 -3.89 25.07 -14.95
N GLU A 41 -3.47 24.10 -14.14
CA GLU A 41 -3.77 22.67 -14.33
C GLU A 41 -5.12 22.20 -13.73
N GLY A 42 -5.98 23.10 -13.25
CA GLY A 42 -7.22 22.73 -12.55
C GLY A 42 -7.01 22.19 -11.13
N LYS A 43 -5.76 22.16 -10.65
CA LYS A 43 -5.39 21.63 -9.32
C LYS A 43 -5.39 22.73 -8.25
N PRO A 44 -5.88 22.45 -7.03
CA PRO A 44 -5.82 23.41 -5.93
C PRO A 44 -4.36 23.75 -5.58
N ARG A 45 -3.98 25.03 -5.61
CA ARG A 45 -2.60 25.45 -5.33
C ARG A 45 -2.28 25.54 -3.83
N ARG A 46 -3.28 25.85 -2.99
CA ARG A 46 -3.08 26.19 -1.56
C ARG A 46 -4.23 25.71 -0.68
N SER A 47 -4.62 24.44 -0.81
CA SER A 47 -5.77 23.92 -0.10
C SER A 47 -5.60 22.47 0.34
N ALA A 48 -6.19 22.13 1.50
CA ALA A 48 -6.40 20.75 1.92
C ALA A 48 -7.24 19.94 0.91
N LEU A 49 -7.90 20.61 -0.05
CA LEU A 49 -8.61 19.99 -1.16
C LEU A 49 -7.71 19.44 -2.27
N ARG A 50 -6.39 19.68 -2.25
CA ARG A 50 -5.45 19.20 -3.27
C ARG A 50 -5.57 17.70 -3.59
N PRO A 51 -5.82 16.80 -2.62
CA PRO A 51 -6.00 15.37 -2.90
C PRO A 51 -7.36 14.99 -3.48
N ALA A 52 -8.32 15.93 -3.52
CA ALA A 52 -9.69 15.66 -3.95
C ALA A 52 -9.80 15.69 -5.49
N THR A 53 -10.49 14.69 -6.03
CA THR A 53 -10.80 14.64 -7.47
C THR A 53 -11.84 15.70 -7.80
N ALA A 54 -11.57 16.56 -8.79
CA ALA A 54 -12.57 17.47 -9.35
C ALA A 54 -13.53 16.73 -10.29
N LEU A 55 -14.80 17.13 -10.26
CA LEU A 55 -15.86 16.71 -11.16
C LEU A 55 -16.08 17.78 -12.25
N PRO A 56 -16.78 17.45 -13.35
CA PRO A 56 -17.02 18.40 -14.46
C PRO A 56 -17.74 19.69 -14.05
N ASP A 57 -18.57 19.64 -13.01
CA ASP A 57 -19.27 20.80 -12.43
C ASP A 57 -18.40 21.64 -11.48
N GLY A 58 -17.11 21.32 -11.35
CA GLY A 58 -16.16 21.97 -10.45
C GLY A 58 -16.26 21.51 -8.99
N SER A 59 -17.26 20.70 -8.63
CA SER A 59 -17.35 20.09 -7.31
C SER A 59 -16.25 19.04 -7.12
N ARG A 60 -16.02 18.60 -5.88
CA ARG A 60 -14.91 17.69 -5.54
C ARG A 60 -15.37 16.48 -4.75
N LEU A 61 -14.90 15.30 -5.17
CA LEU A 61 -15.15 14.05 -4.46
C LEU A 61 -14.36 13.98 -3.16
N ILE A 62 -15.02 13.48 -2.11
CA ILE A 62 -14.35 13.15 -0.85
C ILE A 62 -13.64 11.80 -1.02
N GLY A 63 -12.31 11.80 -0.95
CA GLY A 63 -11.47 10.61 -0.93
C GLY A 63 -10.74 10.40 0.41
N ILE A 64 -10.06 9.26 0.57
CA ILE A 64 -9.26 8.96 1.78
C ILE A 64 -8.18 10.03 1.99
N GLY A 65 -7.47 10.41 0.92
CA GLY A 65 -6.41 11.41 0.99
C GLY A 65 -6.94 12.78 1.43
N LEU A 66 -8.14 13.14 0.99
CA LEU A 66 -8.80 14.37 1.44
C LEU A 66 -9.16 14.30 2.93
N ILE A 67 -9.76 13.19 3.39
CA ILE A 67 -10.12 13.01 4.80
C ILE A 67 -8.87 13.17 5.68
N GLN A 68 -7.76 12.53 5.29
CA GLN A 68 -6.49 12.64 6.00
C GLN A 68 -5.94 14.07 5.98
N SER A 69 -5.93 14.72 4.82
CA SER A 69 -5.45 16.10 4.69
C SER A 69 -6.30 17.09 5.49
N VAL A 70 -7.62 16.89 5.55
CA VAL A 70 -8.54 17.74 6.31
C VAL A 70 -8.32 17.58 7.81
N VAL A 71 -8.22 16.34 8.28
CA VAL A 71 -8.04 16.07 9.72
C VAL A 71 -6.65 16.50 10.22
N ALA A 72 -5.62 16.45 9.37
CA ALA A 72 -4.27 16.90 9.74
C ALA A 72 -4.06 18.43 9.69
N ASN A 73 -4.99 19.20 9.10
CA ASN A 73 -4.78 20.63 8.86
C ASN A 73 -5.17 21.48 10.08
N ARG A 74 -4.16 22.03 10.78
CA ARG A 74 -4.34 22.88 11.97
C ARG A 74 -5.04 24.21 11.69
N ALA A 75 -5.17 24.64 10.43
CA ALA A 75 -5.97 25.81 10.06
C ALA A 75 -7.43 25.72 10.55
N TYR A 76 -7.97 24.50 10.69
CA TYR A 76 -9.33 24.31 11.22
C TYR A 76 -9.47 24.60 12.72
N LEU A 77 -8.35 24.69 13.45
CA LEU A 77 -8.27 25.20 14.83
C LEU A 77 -8.07 26.72 14.91
N GLY A 78 -8.05 27.41 13.77
CA GLY A 78 -7.64 28.82 13.69
C GLY A 78 -6.13 29.01 13.86
N GLU A 79 -5.32 27.99 13.57
CA GLU A 79 -3.86 28.09 13.59
C GLU A 79 -3.32 28.12 12.16
N TRP A 80 -2.84 29.29 11.75
CA TRP A 80 -2.35 29.49 10.40
C TRP A 80 -0.85 29.77 10.42
N THR A 81 -0.15 29.22 9.43
CA THR A 81 1.27 29.45 9.23
C THR A 81 1.50 29.92 7.79
N PHE A 82 2.29 30.97 7.62
CA PHE A 82 2.74 31.46 6.31
C PHE A 82 4.26 31.62 6.35
N ALA A 83 4.96 31.03 5.39
CA ALA A 83 6.42 31.02 5.33
C ALA A 83 7.12 30.54 6.63
N GLY A 84 6.48 29.63 7.38
CA GLY A 84 7.01 29.14 8.66
C GLY A 84 6.63 29.99 9.88
N GLU A 85 6.10 31.19 9.66
CA GLU A 85 5.65 32.08 10.74
C GLU A 85 4.19 31.86 11.08
N ARG A 86 3.86 31.92 12.37
CA ARG A 86 2.49 31.79 12.86
C ARG A 86 1.76 33.12 12.69
N ILE A 87 0.64 33.10 11.99
CA ILE A 87 -0.19 34.30 11.82
C ILE A 87 -0.99 34.54 13.12
N PRO A 88 -1.01 35.77 13.67
CA PRO A 88 -1.82 36.15 14.81
C PRO A 88 -3.31 35.83 14.64
N ARG A 89 -3.98 35.42 15.73
CA ARG A 89 -5.38 34.94 15.71
C ARG A 89 -6.42 36.03 15.48
N ASP A 90 -6.11 37.26 15.84
CA ASP A 90 -7.00 38.44 15.77
C ASP A 90 -7.39 38.83 14.34
N VAL A 91 -6.62 38.41 13.34
CA VAL A 91 -6.88 38.69 11.91
C VAL A 91 -7.56 37.50 11.20
N LEU A 92 -7.82 36.39 11.90
CA LEU A 92 -8.18 35.12 11.28
C LEU A 92 -9.64 34.71 11.55
N PRO A 93 -10.26 33.94 10.65
CA PRO A 93 -11.60 33.40 10.86
C PRO A 93 -11.69 32.55 12.13
N SER A 94 -12.87 32.55 12.76
CA SER A 94 -13.15 31.70 13.91
C SER A 94 -12.87 30.22 13.63
N PRO A 95 -12.36 29.45 14.61
CA PRO A 95 -12.09 28.02 14.46
C PRO A 95 -13.31 27.26 13.93
N ILE A 96 -13.08 26.39 12.95
CA ILE A 96 -14.14 25.55 12.37
C ILE A 96 -14.41 24.35 13.27
N VAL A 97 -13.41 23.84 13.99
CA VAL A 97 -13.51 22.67 14.87
C VAL A 97 -12.89 23.01 16.21
N ASP A 98 -13.46 22.51 17.31
CA ASP A 98 -12.87 22.67 18.63
C ASP A 98 -11.61 21.78 18.80
N PRO A 99 -10.67 22.17 19.70
CA PRO A 99 -9.44 21.41 19.91
C PRO A 99 -9.64 19.94 20.26
N VAL A 100 -10.67 19.60 21.05
CA VAL A 100 -10.91 18.21 21.51
C VAL A 100 -11.35 17.33 20.33
N THR A 101 -12.26 17.82 19.50
CA THR A 101 -12.70 17.12 18.28
C THR A 101 -11.54 16.93 17.30
N PHE A 102 -10.70 17.95 17.13
CA PHE A 102 -9.54 17.86 16.24
C PHE A 102 -8.54 16.80 16.71
N GLU A 103 -8.09 16.89 17.97
CA GLU A 103 -7.10 15.96 18.51
C GLU A 103 -7.61 14.52 18.52
N ARG A 104 -8.90 14.31 18.81
CA ARG A 104 -9.51 12.98 18.75
C ARG A 104 -9.51 12.40 17.33
N ALA A 105 -9.89 13.20 16.32
CA ALA A 105 -9.87 12.74 14.94
C ALA A 105 -8.44 12.50 14.44
N SER A 106 -7.51 13.39 14.77
CA SER A 106 -6.08 13.27 14.44
C SER A 106 -5.45 12.04 15.09
N ALA A 107 -5.77 11.77 16.36
CA ALA A 107 -5.35 10.56 17.04
C ALA A 107 -5.88 9.31 16.31
N ILE A 108 -7.17 9.26 15.97
CA ILE A 108 -7.74 8.13 15.23
C ILE A 108 -7.01 7.88 13.91
N LEU A 109 -6.67 8.93 13.15
CA LEU A 109 -5.98 8.76 11.86
C LEU A 109 -4.48 8.49 11.99
N GLY A 110 -3.77 9.14 12.92
CA GLY A 110 -2.35 8.88 13.19
C GLY A 110 -2.11 7.44 13.66
N GLN A 111 -3.11 6.87 14.32
CA GLN A 111 -3.17 5.47 14.72
C GLN A 111 -3.41 4.47 13.56
N THR A 112 -3.96 4.91 12.43
CA THR A 112 -4.25 4.02 11.28
C THR A 112 -3.08 3.83 10.32
N GLY A 113 -2.08 4.73 10.34
CA GLY A 113 -0.93 4.67 9.44
C GLY A 113 0.24 3.83 9.96
N ARG A 114 0.37 3.68 11.28
CA ARG A 114 1.43 2.86 11.87
C ARG A 114 0.96 1.41 11.95
N PRO A 115 1.73 0.44 11.44
CA PRO A 115 1.41 -0.96 11.68
C PRO A 115 1.40 -1.18 13.20
N ARG A 116 0.33 -1.78 13.71
CA ARG A 116 0.09 -1.94 15.15
C ARG A 116 0.25 -3.37 15.59
N GLY A 117 0.74 -3.54 16.82
CA GLY A 117 0.95 -4.84 17.44
C GLY A 117 1.77 -5.75 16.53
N ARG A 118 1.33 -6.99 16.39
CA ARG A 118 2.01 -8.03 15.60
C ARG A 118 2.19 -7.71 14.11
N HIS A 119 1.51 -6.69 13.56
CA HIS A 119 1.74 -6.24 12.19
C HIS A 119 2.96 -5.33 12.05
N ALA A 120 3.43 -4.69 13.13
CA ALA A 120 4.65 -3.90 13.11
C ALA A 120 5.88 -4.79 12.87
N ASP A 121 5.86 -5.98 13.48
CA ASP A 121 6.92 -6.99 13.36
C ASP A 121 6.68 -7.96 12.19
N ALA A 122 5.59 -7.77 11.43
CA ALA A 122 5.28 -8.66 10.32
C ALA A 122 6.27 -8.41 9.17
N GLU A 123 7.00 -9.47 8.82
CA GLU A 123 7.92 -9.45 7.69
C GLU A 123 7.21 -9.01 6.40
N PRO A 124 7.73 -8.00 5.69
CA PRO A 124 7.09 -7.46 4.49
C PRO A 124 6.94 -8.55 3.41
N MET A 125 5.90 -8.42 2.59
CA MET A 125 5.69 -9.34 1.46
C MET A 125 6.79 -9.15 0.40
N LEU A 126 7.02 -10.19 -0.43
CA LEU A 126 8.19 -10.25 -1.33
C LEU A 126 8.29 -9.05 -2.26
N LEU A 127 7.16 -8.59 -2.80
CA LEU A 127 7.12 -7.53 -3.81
C LEU A 127 6.73 -6.16 -3.21
N THR A 128 6.76 -6.02 -1.88
CA THR A 128 6.37 -4.77 -1.20
C THR A 128 7.28 -3.63 -1.65
N GLY A 129 6.68 -2.62 -2.28
CA GLY A 129 7.37 -1.41 -2.76
C GLY A 129 7.78 -1.44 -4.23
N LEU A 130 7.77 -2.62 -4.88
CA LEU A 130 8.09 -2.78 -6.30
C LEU A 130 6.85 -2.66 -7.20
N VAL A 131 5.68 -3.03 -6.69
CA VAL A 131 4.47 -3.19 -7.50
C VAL A 131 3.70 -1.87 -7.70
N LEU A 132 3.43 -1.54 -8.96
CA LEU A 132 2.58 -0.44 -9.43
C LEU A 132 1.36 -1.00 -10.18
N CYS A 133 0.23 -0.31 -10.13
CA CYS A 133 -0.97 -0.62 -10.88
C CYS A 133 -1.15 0.40 -12.01
N LEU A 134 -1.23 -0.11 -13.25
CA LEU A 134 -1.42 0.66 -14.48
C LEU A 134 -2.89 0.82 -14.88
N GLN A 135 -3.84 0.39 -14.04
CA GLN A 135 -5.26 0.70 -14.24
C GLN A 135 -5.59 2.17 -13.92
N HIS A 136 -4.59 2.95 -13.52
CA HIS A 136 -4.70 4.34 -13.12
C HIS A 136 -3.68 5.18 -13.87
N ASP A 137 -4.07 6.42 -14.15
CA ASP A 137 -3.18 7.45 -14.66
C ASP A 137 -3.13 8.63 -13.66
N PRO A 138 -1.97 8.95 -13.06
CA PRO A 138 -0.71 8.21 -13.17
C PRO A 138 -0.77 6.83 -12.46
N PRO A 139 0.19 5.92 -12.76
CA PRO A 139 0.33 4.63 -12.08
C PRO A 139 0.32 4.76 -10.55
N ARG A 140 -0.30 3.80 -9.88
CA ARG A 140 -0.44 3.82 -8.40
C ARG A 140 0.31 2.69 -7.73
N ARG A 141 1.03 2.99 -6.65
CA ARG A 141 1.65 1.95 -5.83
C ARG A 141 0.60 0.98 -5.30
N VAL A 142 0.92 -0.30 -5.35
CA VAL A 142 0.09 -1.35 -4.79
C VAL A 142 0.51 -1.55 -3.33
N HIS A 143 -0.45 -1.42 -2.43
CA HIS A 143 -0.24 -1.61 -1.01
C HIS A 143 -0.30 -3.08 -0.66
N THR A 144 0.44 -3.48 0.35
CA THR A 144 0.29 -4.80 0.95
C THR A 144 -0.70 -4.75 2.10
N GLY A 145 -1.37 -5.86 2.35
CA GLY A 145 -2.31 -5.98 3.46
C GLY A 145 -2.85 -7.41 3.56
N GLY A 146 -3.62 -7.66 4.60
CA GLY A 146 -4.16 -8.98 4.88
C GLY A 146 -3.84 -9.42 6.30
N ASP A 147 -4.50 -10.49 6.71
CA ASP A 147 -4.16 -11.20 7.93
C ASP A 147 -2.97 -12.15 7.68
N ARG A 148 -2.47 -12.82 8.72
CA ARG A 148 -1.40 -13.81 8.63
C ARG A 148 -1.68 -14.90 7.58
N ASP A 149 -2.96 -15.26 7.41
CA ASP A 149 -3.39 -16.40 6.60
C ASP A 149 -3.68 -16.04 5.12
N GLU A 150 -4.05 -14.79 4.82
CA GLU A 150 -4.31 -14.34 3.45
C GLU A 150 -3.66 -12.97 3.23
N ARG A 151 -2.36 -13.00 2.95
CA ARG A 151 -1.60 -11.82 2.52
C ARG A 151 -1.99 -11.46 1.10
N SER A 152 -2.02 -10.17 0.81
CA SER A 152 -2.53 -9.67 -0.46
C SER A 152 -1.91 -8.34 -0.87
N TYR A 153 -1.86 -8.15 -2.18
CA TYR A 153 -1.56 -6.91 -2.85
C TYR A 153 -2.88 -6.23 -3.21
N ARG A 154 -3.07 -4.98 -2.77
CA ARG A 154 -4.28 -4.19 -2.99
C ARG A 154 -3.94 -2.85 -3.63
N CYS A 155 -4.65 -2.52 -4.70
CA CYS A 155 -4.60 -1.17 -5.25
C CYS A 155 -5.82 -0.41 -4.79
N ASP A 156 -5.61 0.70 -4.08
CA ASP A 156 -6.67 1.56 -3.58
C ASP A 156 -6.86 2.82 -4.44
N GLY A 157 -6.25 2.93 -5.63
CA GLY A 157 -6.20 4.17 -6.43
C GLY A 157 -7.55 4.87 -6.59
N TYR A 158 -8.59 4.17 -7.04
CA TYR A 158 -9.93 4.76 -7.16
C TYR A 158 -10.63 4.99 -5.81
N LEU A 159 -10.37 4.13 -4.82
CA LEU A 159 -10.94 4.26 -3.48
C LEU A 159 -10.37 5.48 -2.75
N SER A 160 -9.05 5.66 -2.80
CA SER A 160 -8.35 6.77 -2.16
C SER A 160 -8.73 8.12 -2.76
N GLN A 161 -9.12 8.15 -4.04
CA GLN A 161 -9.68 9.30 -4.76
C GLN A 161 -11.18 9.50 -4.53
N GLY A 162 -11.89 8.57 -3.88
CA GLY A 162 -13.35 8.62 -3.72
C GLY A 162 -14.16 8.28 -4.98
N ARG A 163 -13.50 7.83 -6.06
CA ARG A 163 -14.15 7.46 -7.34
C ARG A 163 -14.86 6.11 -7.30
N ALA A 164 -14.49 5.21 -6.39
CA ALA A 164 -15.10 3.89 -6.27
C ALA A 164 -15.35 3.50 -4.80
N ALA A 165 -16.33 2.62 -4.55
CA ALA A 165 -16.55 2.03 -3.22
C ALA A 165 -15.53 0.93 -2.86
N ARG A 166 -14.92 0.33 -3.87
CA ARG A 166 -14.08 -0.85 -3.74
C ARG A 166 -12.67 -0.51 -4.21
N THR A 167 -11.69 -1.23 -3.68
CA THR A 167 -10.32 -1.22 -4.20
C THR A 167 -10.31 -1.63 -5.66
N CYS A 168 -9.41 -1.05 -6.45
CA CYS A 168 -9.27 -1.37 -7.88
C CYS A 168 -8.97 -2.86 -8.08
N THR A 169 -8.07 -3.41 -7.27
CA THR A 169 -7.75 -4.83 -7.30
C THR A 169 -7.35 -5.36 -5.95
N TYR A 170 -7.55 -6.65 -5.78
CA TYR A 170 -7.11 -7.45 -4.66
C TYR A 170 -6.51 -8.73 -5.24
N ILE A 171 -5.23 -8.98 -4.94
CA ILE A 171 -4.45 -10.08 -5.50
C ILE A 171 -3.79 -10.80 -4.35
N ALA A 172 -4.09 -12.10 -4.19
CA ALA A 172 -3.46 -12.90 -3.15
C ALA A 172 -1.95 -12.98 -3.42
N ASP A 173 -1.14 -13.03 -2.36
CA ASP A 173 0.32 -13.05 -2.47
C ASP A 173 0.81 -14.20 -3.36
N ARG A 174 0.29 -15.40 -3.16
CA ARG A 174 0.57 -16.60 -3.96
C ARG A 174 0.30 -16.46 -5.46
N THR A 175 -0.58 -15.54 -5.86
CA THR A 175 -0.86 -15.28 -7.28
C THR A 175 0.24 -14.44 -7.93
N LEU A 176 0.99 -13.62 -7.17
CA LEU A 176 2.06 -12.79 -7.71
C LEU A 176 3.45 -13.28 -7.32
N ASP A 177 3.66 -13.56 -6.03
CA ASP A 177 4.95 -13.92 -5.44
C ASP A 177 5.58 -15.12 -6.14
N GLY A 178 4.81 -16.20 -6.34
CA GLY A 178 5.27 -17.43 -6.99
C GLY A 178 5.73 -17.18 -8.42
N PRO A 179 4.82 -16.79 -9.34
CA PRO A 179 5.13 -16.58 -10.75
C PRO A 179 6.27 -15.58 -11.00
N ILE A 180 6.26 -14.45 -10.29
CA ILE A 180 7.28 -13.41 -10.48
C ILE A 180 8.62 -13.89 -9.95
N SER A 181 8.66 -14.55 -8.78
CA SER A 181 9.92 -15.09 -8.27
C SER A 181 10.46 -16.17 -9.20
N GLU A 182 9.63 -17.12 -9.62
CA GLU A 182 10.04 -18.19 -10.53
C GLU A 182 10.61 -17.65 -11.84
N TYR A 183 9.93 -16.66 -12.44
CA TYR A 183 10.40 -16.01 -13.65
C TYR A 183 11.74 -15.28 -13.44
N VAL A 184 11.86 -14.49 -12.38
CA VAL A 184 13.09 -13.76 -12.07
C VAL A 184 14.24 -14.73 -11.83
N LEU A 185 14.02 -15.81 -11.10
CA LEU A 185 15.03 -16.85 -10.88
C LEU A 185 15.45 -17.51 -12.18
N GLN A 186 14.50 -17.86 -13.05
CA GLN A 186 14.79 -18.41 -14.37
C GLN A 186 15.68 -17.47 -15.20
N ARG A 187 15.43 -16.16 -15.12
CA ARG A 187 16.26 -15.14 -15.79
C ARG A 187 17.64 -14.98 -15.15
N LEU A 188 17.74 -15.03 -13.83
CA LEU A 188 19.02 -14.96 -13.12
C LEU A 188 19.90 -16.21 -13.35
N ARG A 189 19.30 -17.38 -13.63
CA ARG A 189 20.05 -18.57 -14.05
C ARG A 189 20.77 -18.37 -15.38
N ALA A 190 20.26 -17.52 -16.26
CA ALA A 190 20.99 -17.14 -17.46
C ALA A 190 22.13 -16.22 -17.03
N ALA A 191 23.31 -16.82 -16.79
CA ALA A 191 24.47 -16.20 -16.14
C ALA A 191 24.75 -14.74 -16.59
N ARG A 192 24.57 -14.46 -17.89
CA ARG A 192 24.74 -13.12 -18.45
C ARG A 192 23.85 -12.05 -17.78
N MET A 193 22.56 -12.31 -17.56
CA MET A 193 21.66 -11.31 -16.96
C MET A 193 22.04 -11.02 -15.50
N ALA A 194 22.42 -12.06 -14.75
CA ALA A 194 22.88 -11.90 -13.37
C ALA A 194 24.14 -11.03 -13.30
N GLU A 195 25.14 -11.32 -14.14
CA GLU A 195 26.38 -10.54 -14.20
C GLU A 195 26.15 -9.11 -14.67
N ASP A 196 25.30 -8.89 -15.70
CA ASP A 196 24.96 -7.56 -16.21
C ASP A 196 24.32 -6.69 -15.10
N VAL A 197 23.41 -7.28 -14.29
CA VAL A 197 22.78 -6.55 -13.19
C VAL A 197 23.76 -6.31 -12.03
N LEU A 198 24.61 -7.29 -11.69
CA LEU A 198 25.63 -7.12 -10.66
C LEU A 198 26.63 -6.03 -11.04
N ALA A 199 27.08 -5.99 -12.29
CA ALA A 199 27.96 -4.93 -12.81
C ALA A 199 27.27 -3.56 -12.75
N ALA A 200 26.00 -3.47 -13.12
CA ALA A 200 25.22 -2.23 -13.02
C ALA A 200 25.08 -1.75 -11.57
N LEU A 201 24.84 -2.67 -10.62
CA LEU A 201 24.76 -2.37 -9.19
C LEU A 201 26.11 -1.90 -8.63
N GLU A 202 27.21 -2.55 -9.02
CA GLU A 202 28.57 -2.18 -8.62
C GLU A 202 28.95 -0.79 -9.14
N ALA A 203 28.56 -0.47 -10.38
CA ALA A 203 28.72 0.87 -10.95
C ALA A 203 27.87 1.92 -10.22
N GLU A 204 26.60 1.61 -9.92
CA GLU A 204 25.70 2.50 -9.15
C GLU A 204 26.27 2.78 -7.75
N GLN A 205 26.79 1.74 -7.07
CA GLN A 205 27.42 1.87 -5.77
C GLN A 205 28.67 2.75 -5.82
N THR A 206 29.57 2.48 -6.78
CA THR A 206 30.81 3.26 -6.97
C THR A 206 30.52 4.73 -7.29
N ALA A 207 29.53 4.98 -8.15
CA ALA A 207 29.10 6.34 -8.50
C ALA A 207 28.50 7.07 -7.29
N ALA A 208 27.71 6.36 -6.47
CA ALA A 208 27.08 6.97 -5.32
C ALA A 208 28.05 7.19 -4.14
N GLU A 209 29.07 6.33 -3.98
CA GLU A 209 30.21 6.56 -3.09
C GLU A 209 31.01 7.79 -3.55
N THR A 210 31.33 7.89 -4.84
CA THR A 210 32.02 9.06 -5.42
C THR A 210 31.23 10.35 -5.17
N ASN A 211 29.92 10.34 -5.45
CA ASN A 211 29.04 11.50 -5.21
C ASN A 211 28.97 11.88 -3.73
N ARG A 212 28.97 10.89 -2.82
CA ARG A 212 28.99 11.14 -1.38
C ARG A 212 30.31 11.76 -0.95
N ASP A 213 31.43 11.23 -1.44
CA ASP A 213 32.76 11.77 -1.14
C ASP A 213 32.91 13.20 -1.66
N ASP A 214 32.42 13.48 -2.87
CA ASP A 214 32.38 14.83 -3.44
C ASP A 214 31.51 15.78 -2.62
N TYR A 215 30.32 15.31 -2.22
CA TYR A 215 29.43 16.06 -1.34
C TYR A 215 30.11 16.40 -0.01
N ASP A 216 30.72 15.41 0.66
CA ASP A 216 31.38 15.58 1.94
C ASP A 216 32.66 16.42 1.84
N ARG A 217 33.40 16.31 0.72
CA ARG A 217 34.52 17.21 0.41
C ARG A 217 34.04 18.65 0.25
N ARG A 218 32.99 18.89 -0.56
CA ARG A 218 32.46 20.23 -0.79
C ARG A 218 31.90 20.84 0.49
N ARG A 219 31.15 20.07 1.27
CA ARG A 219 30.61 20.49 2.56
C ARG A 219 31.72 20.88 3.54
N ARG A 220 32.78 20.06 3.67
CA ARG A 220 33.93 20.38 4.53
C ARG A 220 34.68 21.62 4.07
N ALA A 221 34.86 21.80 2.76
CA ALA A 221 35.52 22.99 2.21
C ALA A 221 34.74 24.27 2.54
N LEU A 222 33.41 24.27 2.34
CA LEU A 222 32.56 25.41 2.69
C LEU A 222 32.56 25.70 4.19
N GLN A 223 32.52 24.66 5.04
CA GLN A 223 32.59 24.83 6.49
C GLN A 223 33.92 25.44 6.93
N HIS A 224 35.04 24.94 6.40
CA HIS A 224 36.36 25.52 6.67
C HIS A 224 36.48 26.97 6.19
N GLU A 225 35.86 27.31 5.07
CA GLU A 225 35.80 28.68 4.58
C GLU A 225 35.04 29.59 5.56
N LEU A 226 33.89 29.15 6.09
CA LEU A 226 33.17 29.89 7.14
C LEU A 226 34.04 30.12 8.38
N ASP A 227 34.73 29.08 8.87
CA ASP A 227 35.60 29.18 10.04
C ASP A 227 36.77 30.16 9.81
N THR A 228 37.31 30.16 8.58
CA THR A 228 38.37 31.08 8.16
C THR A 228 37.86 32.52 8.11
N ILE A 229 36.69 32.77 7.50
CA ILE A 229 36.07 34.10 7.43
C ILE A 229 35.74 34.61 8.83
N ALA A 230 35.17 33.76 9.70
CA ALA A 230 34.89 34.10 11.09
C ALA A 230 36.17 34.51 11.83
N THR A 231 37.26 33.75 11.67
CA THR A 231 38.56 34.09 12.25
C THR A 231 39.09 35.42 11.73
N GLN A 232 38.95 35.71 10.43
CA GLN A 232 39.37 36.99 9.84
C GLN A 232 38.53 38.17 10.34
N LEU A 233 37.22 38.01 10.45
CA LEU A 233 36.29 39.00 10.99
C LEU A 233 36.67 39.42 12.42
N THR A 234 37.10 38.49 13.26
CA THR A 234 37.54 38.81 14.64
C THR A 234 38.83 39.62 14.71
N ARG A 235 39.67 39.58 13.67
CA ARG A 235 41.00 40.20 13.66
C ARG A 235 41.06 41.53 12.92
N THR A 236 40.13 41.79 12.00
CA THR A 236 40.13 43.02 11.20
C THR A 236 39.50 44.19 11.96
N THR A 237 40.13 45.36 11.87
CA THR A 237 39.58 46.64 12.36
C THR A 237 39.08 47.54 11.22
N ASN A 238 39.23 47.09 9.96
CA ASN A 238 38.83 47.86 8.79
C ASN A 238 37.37 47.55 8.39
N ASP A 239 36.49 48.53 8.57
CA ASP A 239 35.04 48.40 8.30
C ASP A 239 34.71 47.94 6.87
N ARG A 240 35.42 48.45 5.86
CA ARG A 240 35.17 48.05 4.46
C ARG A 240 35.53 46.59 4.23
N LEU A 241 36.60 46.11 4.86
CA LEU A 241 36.98 44.70 4.79
C LEU A 241 35.98 43.83 5.54
N SER A 242 35.52 44.26 6.72
CA SER A 242 34.49 43.56 7.50
C SER A 242 33.20 43.38 6.71
N GLN A 243 32.69 44.43 6.06
CA GLN A 243 31.48 44.34 5.22
C GLN A 243 31.64 43.33 4.08
N ARG A 244 32.81 43.30 3.42
CA ARG A 244 33.10 42.33 2.36
C ARG A 244 33.16 40.88 2.89
N LEU A 245 33.76 40.68 4.06
CA LEU A 245 33.83 39.37 4.71
C LEU A 245 32.45 38.88 5.16
N MET A 246 31.60 39.76 5.70
CA MET A 246 30.22 39.43 6.07
C MET A 246 29.38 39.03 4.84
N ALA A 247 29.47 39.80 3.74
CA ALA A 247 28.77 39.43 2.51
C ALA A 247 29.22 38.06 1.98
N ARG A 248 30.53 37.76 2.05
CA ARG A 248 31.05 36.45 1.67
C ARG A 248 30.57 35.34 2.61
N TYR A 249 30.50 35.60 3.91
CA TYR A 249 29.97 34.68 4.91
C TYR A 249 28.53 34.28 4.58
N ASP A 250 27.65 35.25 4.32
CA ASP A 250 26.25 35.02 3.97
C ASP A 250 26.10 34.20 2.66
N ASP A 251 26.97 34.46 1.68
CA ASP A 251 26.99 33.69 0.43
C ASP A 251 27.40 32.23 0.65
N VAL A 252 28.42 31.98 1.48
CA VAL A 252 28.88 30.62 1.81
C VAL A 252 27.83 29.87 2.65
N GLU A 253 27.16 30.54 3.60
CA GLU A 253 26.03 29.95 4.34
C GLU A 253 24.88 29.57 3.41
N ARG A 254 24.53 30.44 2.46
CA ARG A 254 23.49 30.14 1.46
C ARG A 254 23.89 28.96 0.59
N GLU A 255 25.16 28.88 0.18
CA GLU A 255 25.67 27.74 -0.58
C GLU A 255 25.61 26.44 0.23
N LEU A 256 25.98 26.47 1.52
CA LEU A 256 25.89 25.31 2.40
C LEU A 256 24.43 24.88 2.61
N ALA A 257 23.51 25.84 2.76
CA ALA A 257 22.08 25.57 2.85
C ALA A 257 21.53 24.93 1.55
N ASN A 258 21.96 25.45 0.39
CA ASN A 258 21.61 24.89 -0.91
C ASN A 258 22.16 23.47 -1.08
N LEU A 259 23.42 23.23 -0.67
CA LEU A 259 24.03 21.91 -0.67
C LEU A 259 23.29 20.96 0.29
N GLY A 260 22.89 21.43 1.46
CA GLY A 260 22.05 20.69 2.41
C GLY A 260 20.69 20.28 1.83
N ALA A 261 20.09 21.14 0.99
CA ALA A 261 18.85 20.86 0.30
C ALA A 261 18.99 19.79 -0.80
N ILE A 262 20.18 19.66 -1.41
CA ILE A 262 20.52 18.65 -2.43
C ILE A 262 21.15 17.41 -1.77
N SER A 263 20.82 17.12 -0.49
CA SER A 263 21.36 15.97 0.25
C SER A 263 21.54 14.76 -0.67
N PRO A 264 22.74 14.17 -0.75
CA PRO A 264 23.02 13.10 -1.69
C PRO A 264 21.96 12.05 -1.48
N THR A 265 21.35 11.60 -2.58
CA THR A 265 20.32 10.56 -2.54
C THR A 265 20.89 9.46 -1.66
N PRO A 266 20.28 9.16 -0.49
CA PRO A 266 20.85 8.18 0.40
C PRO A 266 21.00 6.92 -0.42
N VAL A 267 22.25 6.47 -0.63
CA VAL A 267 22.52 5.12 -1.12
C VAL A 267 21.65 4.26 -0.24
N ARG A 268 20.64 3.62 -0.84
CA ARG A 268 19.63 2.88 -0.06
C ARG A 268 20.41 1.99 0.87
N ALA A 269 20.37 2.29 2.18
CA ALA A 269 21.34 1.82 3.17
C ALA A 269 21.27 0.31 3.46
N ASP A 270 20.53 -0.43 2.65
CA ASP A 270 20.77 -1.84 2.46
C ASP A 270 22.01 -1.94 1.56
N THR A 271 23.21 -1.81 2.12
CA THR A 271 24.43 -2.33 1.51
C THR A 271 24.17 -3.80 1.23
N ILE A 272 23.79 -4.08 0.00
CA ILE A 272 23.68 -5.44 -0.50
C ILE A 272 25.13 -5.87 -0.67
N ASP A 273 25.57 -6.81 0.16
CA ASP A 273 26.88 -7.44 -0.02
C ASP A 273 26.84 -8.18 -1.37
N LEU A 274 27.44 -7.59 -2.40
CA LEU A 274 27.48 -8.16 -3.76
C LEU A 274 28.17 -9.54 -3.75
N GLY A 275 29.12 -9.78 -2.84
CA GLY A 275 29.75 -11.09 -2.64
C GLY A 275 28.79 -12.12 -2.05
N GLU A 276 27.95 -11.73 -1.09
CA GLU A 276 26.84 -12.56 -0.61
C GLU A 276 25.84 -12.87 -1.72
N VAL A 277 25.46 -11.87 -2.51
CA VAL A 277 24.56 -12.07 -3.66
C VAL A 277 25.16 -13.04 -4.67
N ARG A 278 26.42 -12.87 -5.08
CA ARG A 278 27.11 -13.80 -6.00
C ARG A 278 27.09 -15.24 -5.47
N ARG A 279 27.43 -15.45 -4.19
CA ARG A 279 27.40 -16.79 -3.55
C ARG A 279 26.00 -17.40 -3.53
N LEU A 280 24.98 -16.57 -3.30
CA LEU A 280 23.59 -17.00 -3.27
C LEU A 280 23.08 -17.33 -4.68
N LEU A 281 23.41 -16.53 -5.68
CA LEU A 281 23.07 -16.79 -7.08
C LEU A 281 23.64 -18.13 -7.58
N ALA A 282 24.88 -18.46 -7.18
CA ALA A 282 25.52 -19.72 -7.55
C ALA A 282 24.73 -20.97 -7.11
N ASN A 283 23.89 -20.86 -6.06
CA ASN A 283 23.12 -21.97 -5.51
C ASN A 283 21.63 -21.62 -5.34
N ILE A 284 21.11 -20.71 -6.16
CA ILE A 284 19.82 -20.08 -5.88
C ILE A 284 18.65 -21.07 -5.91
N ASP A 285 18.73 -22.11 -6.74
CA ASP A 285 17.65 -23.08 -6.91
C ASP A 285 17.45 -23.98 -5.70
N ALA A 286 18.56 -24.46 -5.13
CA ALA A 286 18.53 -25.28 -3.94
C ALA A 286 18.08 -24.47 -2.71
N ASN A 287 18.44 -23.18 -2.68
CA ASN A 287 18.32 -22.39 -1.47
C ASN A 287 17.11 -21.46 -1.45
N TRP A 288 16.50 -21.10 -2.59
CA TRP A 288 15.46 -20.05 -2.64
C TRP A 288 14.31 -20.29 -1.66
N SER A 289 13.80 -21.51 -1.57
CA SER A 289 12.71 -21.88 -0.66
C SER A 289 13.12 -21.84 0.81
N THR A 290 14.41 -22.05 1.11
CA THR A 290 14.99 -22.05 2.46
C THR A 290 15.31 -20.64 2.96
N LEU A 291 15.48 -19.67 2.06
CA LEU A 291 15.80 -18.29 2.43
C LEU A 291 14.62 -17.61 3.17
N ALA A 292 14.97 -16.85 4.21
CA ALA A 292 14.05 -15.93 4.87
C ALA A 292 13.40 -14.97 3.86
N ARG A 293 12.14 -14.59 4.08
CA ARG A 293 11.38 -13.79 3.11
C ARG A 293 12.00 -12.40 2.93
N ALA A 294 12.58 -11.83 3.98
CA ALA A 294 13.30 -10.56 3.98
C ALA A 294 14.52 -10.63 3.05
N THR A 295 15.30 -11.71 3.11
CA THR A 295 16.44 -11.94 2.22
C THR A 295 15.98 -12.07 0.77
N ARG A 296 14.94 -12.88 0.51
CA ARG A 296 14.34 -13.00 -0.83
C ARG A 296 13.85 -11.65 -1.37
N ARG A 297 13.18 -10.85 -0.53
CA ARG A 297 12.73 -9.50 -0.88
C ARG A 297 13.90 -8.58 -1.21
N ARG A 298 14.94 -8.56 -0.37
CA ARG A 298 16.15 -7.75 -0.61
C ARG A 298 16.78 -8.10 -1.94
N LEU A 299 16.88 -9.39 -2.26
CA LEU A 299 17.35 -9.87 -3.56
C LEU A 299 16.48 -9.33 -4.70
N LEU A 300 15.17 -9.48 -4.64
CA LEU A 300 14.28 -8.96 -5.69
C LEU A 300 14.41 -7.44 -5.88
N ILE A 301 14.59 -6.67 -4.80
CA ILE A 301 14.81 -5.20 -4.87
C ILE A 301 16.19 -4.82 -5.44
N ALA A 302 17.17 -5.71 -5.30
CA ALA A 302 18.48 -5.54 -5.92
C ALA A 302 18.36 -5.62 -7.44
N PHE A 303 17.64 -6.62 -7.96
CA PHE A 303 17.56 -6.87 -9.41
C PHE A 303 16.48 -6.07 -10.15
N LEU A 304 15.39 -5.74 -9.45
CA LEU A 304 14.21 -5.11 -10.04
C LEU A 304 14.11 -3.63 -9.66
N ASP A 305 13.78 -2.79 -10.64
CA ASP A 305 13.40 -1.40 -10.39
C ASP A 305 11.94 -1.33 -9.96
N ARG A 306 11.04 -1.87 -10.78
CA ARG A 306 9.59 -1.88 -10.53
C ARG A 306 8.88 -2.98 -11.30
N ILE A 307 7.66 -3.27 -10.87
CA ILE A 307 6.75 -4.22 -11.50
C ILE A 307 5.43 -3.49 -11.74
N GLU A 308 5.05 -3.36 -13.00
CA GLU A 308 3.83 -2.67 -13.41
C GLU A 308 2.75 -3.70 -13.75
N LEU A 309 1.58 -3.57 -13.12
CA LEU A 309 0.48 -4.51 -13.26
C LEU A 309 -0.66 -3.90 -14.07
N ARG A 310 -1.04 -4.57 -15.16
CA ARG A 310 -2.38 -4.48 -15.76
C ARG A 310 -3.14 -5.72 -15.37
N HIS A 311 -4.39 -5.59 -14.94
CA HIS A 311 -5.14 -6.75 -14.49
C HIS A 311 -6.55 -6.77 -15.05
N THR A 312 -6.97 -7.96 -15.45
CA THR A 312 -8.37 -8.26 -15.71
C THR A 312 -8.93 -9.09 -14.57
N ARG A 313 -10.14 -9.61 -14.76
CA ARG A 313 -10.76 -10.54 -13.83
C ARG A 313 -10.01 -11.88 -13.77
N ASP A 314 -9.44 -12.32 -14.89
CA ASP A 314 -8.93 -13.68 -15.07
C ASP A 314 -7.41 -13.72 -15.31
N THR A 315 -6.81 -12.59 -15.70
CA THR A 315 -5.38 -12.49 -15.98
C THR A 315 -4.75 -11.29 -15.29
N ILE A 316 -3.44 -11.36 -15.12
CA ILE A 316 -2.59 -10.24 -14.70
C ILE A 316 -1.40 -10.20 -15.65
N ASP A 317 -1.23 -9.08 -16.33
CA ASP A 317 -0.03 -8.80 -17.11
C ASP A 317 0.92 -8.00 -16.21
N ALA A 318 2.06 -8.59 -15.90
CA ALA A 318 3.10 -8.02 -15.06
C ALA A 318 4.31 -7.66 -15.94
N THR A 319 4.48 -6.36 -16.15
CA THR A 319 5.65 -5.79 -16.84
C THR A 319 6.74 -5.54 -15.81
N ILE A 320 7.83 -6.30 -15.91
CA ILE A 320 8.95 -6.31 -14.98
C ILE A 320 10.05 -5.43 -15.58
N THR A 321 10.40 -4.36 -14.88
CA THR A 321 11.53 -3.49 -15.22
C THR A 321 12.72 -3.84 -14.35
N TRP A 322 13.78 -4.33 -14.99
CA TRP A 322 15.06 -4.65 -14.36
C TRP A 322 15.85 -3.36 -14.09
N ARG A 323 16.78 -3.39 -13.12
CA ARG A 323 17.66 -2.24 -12.87
C ARG A 323 18.59 -1.92 -14.04
N THR A 324 18.89 -2.90 -14.87
CA THR A 324 19.63 -2.72 -16.14
C THR A 324 18.82 -1.96 -17.19
N GLY A 325 17.56 -1.64 -16.92
CA GLY A 325 16.64 -1.03 -17.87
C GLY A 325 15.91 -2.03 -18.76
N HIS A 326 16.28 -3.32 -18.75
CA HIS A 326 15.57 -4.36 -19.49
C HIS A 326 14.09 -4.43 -19.06
N VAL A 327 13.18 -4.72 -19.99
CA VAL A 327 11.74 -4.81 -19.69
C VAL A 327 11.12 -6.04 -20.32
N GLU A 328 10.37 -6.79 -19.51
CA GLU A 328 9.72 -8.01 -19.97
C GLU A 328 8.32 -8.11 -19.39
N THR A 329 7.38 -8.64 -20.16
CA THR A 329 6.00 -8.82 -19.71
C THR A 329 5.68 -10.30 -19.60
N ILE A 330 5.29 -10.72 -18.40
CA ILE A 330 4.70 -12.03 -18.15
C ILE A 330 3.20 -11.90 -17.92
N ARG A 331 2.44 -12.90 -18.37
CA ARG A 331 1.01 -13.04 -18.10
C ARG A 331 0.79 -14.16 -17.11
N ILE A 332 0.14 -13.81 -16.01
CA ILE A 332 -0.21 -14.70 -14.92
C ILE A 332 -1.72 -14.98 -15.00
N GLU A 333 -2.09 -16.25 -15.04
CA GLU A 333 -3.48 -16.69 -15.01
C GLU A 333 -3.96 -16.76 -13.56
N ARG A 334 -5.04 -16.05 -13.25
CA ARG A 334 -5.63 -16.13 -11.91
C ARG A 334 -6.28 -17.49 -11.78
N PRO A 335 -5.99 -18.27 -10.71
CA PRO A 335 -6.74 -19.48 -10.47
C PRO A 335 -8.21 -19.11 -10.36
N ALA A 336 -9.06 -19.75 -11.15
CA ALA A 336 -10.49 -19.56 -11.07
C ALA A 336 -10.91 -19.90 -9.64
N LYS A 337 -11.07 -18.89 -8.77
CA LYS A 337 -11.38 -19.07 -7.34
C LYS A 337 -12.74 -19.74 -7.20
N GLY A 338 -12.83 -21.07 -7.33
CA GLY A 338 -14.06 -21.87 -7.17
C GLY A 338 -15.30 -21.22 -7.76
N ARG A 339 -15.14 -20.41 -8.82
CA ARG A 339 -16.25 -19.72 -9.44
C ARG A 339 -16.86 -20.76 -10.34
N ALA A 340 -17.68 -21.63 -9.74
CA ALA A 340 -18.90 -22.00 -10.42
C ALA A 340 -19.40 -20.70 -11.06
N LYS A 341 -19.52 -20.69 -12.40
CA LYS A 341 -20.12 -19.58 -13.13
C LYS A 341 -21.56 -19.50 -12.66
N CYS A 342 -21.80 -18.98 -11.46
CA CYS A 342 -23.14 -18.72 -11.00
C CYS A 342 -23.66 -17.68 -11.98
N GLU A 343 -24.77 -18.01 -12.62
CA GLU A 343 -25.43 -17.12 -13.56
C GLU A 343 -25.65 -15.74 -12.91
N PRO A 344 -25.67 -14.65 -13.69
CA PRO A 344 -26.06 -13.35 -13.15
C PRO A 344 -27.41 -13.46 -12.41
N TRP A 345 -27.57 -12.69 -11.33
CA TRP A 345 -28.86 -12.62 -10.63
C TRP A 345 -29.87 -11.92 -11.53
N THR A 346 -30.94 -12.61 -11.91
CA THR A 346 -32.07 -12.02 -12.65
C THR A 346 -32.88 -11.09 -11.74
N GLU A 347 -33.74 -10.22 -12.29
CA GLU A 347 -34.61 -9.40 -11.43
C GLU A 347 -35.61 -10.26 -10.64
N ALA A 348 -36.12 -11.34 -11.25
CA ALA A 348 -36.96 -12.32 -10.57
C ALA A 348 -36.23 -12.97 -9.37
N ASP A 349 -34.96 -13.34 -9.53
CA ASP A 349 -34.17 -13.85 -8.41
C ASP A 349 -34.01 -12.78 -7.31
N ARG A 350 -33.78 -11.52 -7.70
CA ARG A 350 -33.60 -10.39 -6.76
C ARG A 350 -34.87 -10.17 -5.96
N GLU A 351 -36.03 -10.14 -6.59
CA GLU A 351 -37.33 -10.04 -5.92
C GLU A 351 -37.56 -11.20 -4.97
N ARG A 352 -37.39 -12.44 -5.44
CA ARG A 352 -37.52 -13.62 -4.60
C ARG A 352 -36.56 -13.61 -3.41
N PHE A 353 -35.35 -13.12 -3.62
CA PHE A 353 -34.35 -12.97 -2.57
C PHE A 353 -34.73 -11.87 -1.56
N ARG A 354 -35.35 -10.76 -1.98
CA ARG A 354 -35.86 -9.72 -1.05
C ARG A 354 -36.93 -10.28 -0.12
N GLU A 355 -37.81 -11.15 -0.61
CA GLU A 355 -38.85 -11.81 0.18
C GLU A 355 -38.26 -12.84 1.14
N LEU A 356 -37.36 -13.70 0.64
CA LEU A 356 -36.86 -14.85 1.39
C LEU A 356 -35.76 -14.47 2.39
N TRP A 357 -34.91 -13.50 2.09
CA TRP A 357 -33.73 -13.19 2.92
C TRP A 357 -34.05 -12.72 4.36
N PRO A 358 -35.07 -11.90 4.62
CA PRO A 358 -35.38 -11.44 5.97
C PRO A 358 -35.80 -12.56 6.92
N LEU A 359 -36.58 -13.53 6.43
CA LEU A 359 -37.25 -14.56 7.24
C LEU A 359 -36.67 -15.97 7.07
N GLY A 360 -36.11 -16.28 5.89
CA GLY A 360 -35.64 -17.61 5.53
C GLY A 360 -34.42 -18.10 6.30
N THR A 361 -34.43 -19.38 6.64
CA THR A 361 -33.27 -20.12 7.18
C THR A 361 -32.16 -20.21 6.13
N PRO A 362 -30.89 -20.41 6.52
CA PRO A 362 -29.82 -20.66 5.56
C PRO A 362 -30.11 -21.82 4.60
N GLU A 363 -30.77 -22.86 5.11
CA GLU A 363 -31.13 -24.07 4.37
C GLU A 363 -32.19 -23.77 3.29
N GLU A 364 -33.25 -23.02 3.60
CA GLU A 364 -34.28 -22.61 2.62
C GLU A 364 -33.70 -21.73 1.50
N ILE A 365 -32.80 -20.80 1.86
CA ILE A 365 -32.14 -19.93 0.89
C ILE A 365 -31.19 -20.75 0.00
N GLN A 366 -30.41 -21.64 0.60
CA GLN A 366 -29.52 -22.52 -0.16
C GLN A 366 -30.32 -23.47 -1.05
N ALA A 367 -31.47 -23.99 -0.61
CA ALA A 367 -32.34 -24.86 -1.40
C ALA A 367 -32.97 -24.13 -2.60
N THR A 368 -33.26 -22.83 -2.47
CA THR A 368 -33.80 -22.02 -3.57
C THR A 368 -32.77 -21.81 -4.69
N TRP A 369 -31.48 -21.68 -4.33
CA TRP A 369 -30.38 -21.53 -5.30
C TRP A 369 -29.22 -22.49 -4.98
N PRO A 370 -29.40 -23.81 -5.21
CA PRO A 370 -28.49 -24.85 -4.72
C PRO A 370 -27.06 -24.73 -5.25
N HIS A 371 -26.90 -24.17 -6.45
CA HIS A 371 -25.59 -24.01 -7.10
C HIS A 371 -24.85 -22.72 -6.72
N ARG A 372 -25.45 -21.86 -5.89
CA ARG A 372 -24.84 -20.59 -5.48
C ARG A 372 -24.19 -20.75 -4.10
N PRO A 373 -22.91 -20.34 -3.93
CA PRO A 373 -22.28 -20.40 -2.63
C PRO A 373 -22.85 -19.32 -1.70
N TRP A 374 -22.86 -19.59 -0.39
CA TRP A 374 -23.41 -18.68 0.63
C TRP A 374 -22.88 -17.23 0.56
N SER A 375 -21.63 -17.06 0.14
CA SER A 375 -21.00 -15.75 -0.06
C SER A 375 -21.75 -14.87 -1.09
N HIS A 376 -22.34 -15.47 -2.13
CA HIS A 376 -23.10 -14.75 -3.14
C HIS A 376 -24.41 -14.19 -2.58
N PHE A 377 -25.06 -14.91 -1.67
CA PHE A 377 -26.26 -14.41 -0.99
C PHE A 377 -25.94 -13.22 -0.10
N ASN A 378 -24.85 -13.30 0.69
CA ASN A 378 -24.41 -12.16 1.51
C ASN A 378 -24.08 -10.92 0.66
N GLN A 379 -23.44 -11.13 -0.49
CA GLN A 379 -23.17 -10.05 -1.44
C GLN A 379 -24.47 -9.47 -1.98
N LEU A 380 -25.38 -10.30 -2.47
CA LEU A 380 -26.67 -9.85 -3.01
C LEU A 380 -27.49 -9.09 -1.95
N ALA A 381 -27.56 -9.60 -0.72
CA ALA A 381 -28.22 -8.92 0.40
C ALA A 381 -27.64 -7.53 0.66
N SER A 382 -26.31 -7.42 0.67
CA SER A 382 -25.64 -6.12 0.84
C SER A 382 -25.90 -5.18 -0.33
N GLU A 383 -26.02 -5.69 -1.55
CA GLU A 383 -26.33 -4.90 -2.75
C GLU A 383 -27.78 -4.41 -2.74
N LEU A 384 -28.72 -5.25 -2.28
CA LEU A 384 -30.14 -4.92 -2.18
C LEU A 384 -30.51 -4.15 -0.90
N GLY A 385 -29.56 -4.00 0.05
CA GLY A 385 -29.80 -3.31 1.32
C GLY A 385 -30.72 -4.07 2.28
N VAL A 386 -31.02 -5.35 2.01
CA VAL A 386 -31.89 -6.18 2.85
C VAL A 386 -31.10 -6.78 4.02
N ARG A 387 -31.73 -6.81 5.20
CA ARG A 387 -31.14 -7.38 6.42
C ARG A 387 -31.95 -8.60 6.84
N ARG A 388 -31.26 -9.64 7.31
CA ARG A 388 -31.90 -10.78 7.99
C ARG A 388 -32.57 -10.26 9.27
N LEU A 389 -33.88 -10.46 9.40
CA LEU A 389 -34.61 -10.25 10.66
C LEU A 389 -34.27 -11.38 11.63
N TYR A 390 -34.13 -12.59 11.09
CA TYR A 390 -33.64 -13.75 11.82
C TYR A 390 -32.12 -13.68 11.98
N ARG A 391 -31.66 -13.04 13.06
CA ARG A 391 -30.32 -13.36 13.59
C ARG A 391 -30.44 -14.71 14.25
N ASN A 392 -30.08 -15.76 13.51
CA ASN A 392 -29.44 -16.95 14.08
C ASN A 392 -28.12 -16.53 14.76
N ARG A 393 -28.19 -15.69 15.80
CA ARG A 393 -27.31 -15.92 16.93
C ARG A 393 -27.78 -17.29 17.38
N ARG A 394 -27.04 -18.35 17.03
CA ARG A 394 -27.03 -19.55 17.88
C ARG A 394 -27.08 -18.98 19.30
N PRO A 395 -28.08 -19.35 20.13
CA PRO A 395 -28.17 -18.84 21.48
C PRO A 395 -26.77 -18.91 22.06
N GLY A 396 -26.34 -17.84 22.73
CA GLY A 396 -24.98 -17.65 23.21
C GLY A 396 -24.55 -18.66 24.28
N GLY A 397 -24.88 -19.94 24.10
CA GLY A 397 -24.23 -21.08 24.69
C GLY A 397 -22.74 -20.82 24.60
N LYS A 398 -22.13 -20.74 25.78
CA LYS A 398 -20.69 -20.60 25.95
C LYS A 398 -20.04 -21.55 24.95
N ARG A 399 -19.21 -21.01 24.06
CA ARG A 399 -18.44 -21.85 23.11
C ARG A 399 -17.76 -22.93 23.95
N ARG A 400 -18.10 -24.20 23.73
CA ARG A 400 -17.48 -25.35 24.43
C ARG A 400 -15.96 -25.14 24.40
N ALA A 401 -15.30 -25.21 25.55
CA ALA A 401 -13.85 -25.05 25.61
C ALA A 401 -13.17 -26.15 24.77
N TRP A 402 -12.01 -25.85 24.20
CA TRP A 402 -11.20 -26.87 23.54
C TRP A 402 -10.54 -27.74 24.60
N THR A 403 -10.63 -29.07 24.44
CA THR A 403 -9.98 -30.03 25.33
C THR A 403 -8.59 -30.41 24.78
N PRO A 404 -7.65 -30.85 25.63
CA PRO A 404 -6.35 -31.34 25.17
C PRO A 404 -6.45 -32.50 24.16
N ALA A 405 -7.47 -33.35 24.27
CA ALA A 405 -7.72 -34.43 23.32
C ALA A 405 -8.13 -33.91 21.94
N GLU A 406 -8.99 -32.89 21.88
CA GLU A 406 -9.34 -32.22 20.61
C GLU A 406 -8.11 -31.53 19.99
N ASP A 407 -7.25 -30.92 20.81
CA ASP A 407 -6.01 -30.28 20.34
C ASP A 407 -5.04 -31.32 19.74
N ALA A 408 -4.91 -32.51 20.34
CA ALA A 408 -4.08 -33.59 19.81
C ALA A 408 -4.59 -34.08 18.45
N GLN A 409 -5.91 -34.11 18.23
CA GLN A 409 -6.47 -34.50 16.93
C GLN A 409 -6.18 -33.48 15.81
N LEU A 410 -5.84 -32.23 16.14
CA LEU A 410 -5.47 -31.24 15.12
C LEU A 410 -4.21 -31.65 14.34
N GLU A 411 -3.32 -32.46 14.93
CA GLU A 411 -2.13 -32.98 14.25
C GLU A 411 -2.47 -33.81 13.01
N ARG A 412 -3.61 -34.51 13.02
CA ARG A 412 -4.11 -35.29 11.86
C ARG A 412 -4.47 -34.39 10.67
N TRP A 413 -5.05 -33.22 10.93
CA TRP A 413 -5.28 -32.24 9.86
C TRP A 413 -3.95 -31.59 9.40
N LEU A 414 -3.01 -31.37 10.32
CA LEU A 414 -1.71 -30.80 9.99
C LEU A 414 -0.83 -31.74 9.15
N SER A 415 -0.92 -33.05 9.38
CA SER A 415 -0.26 -34.09 8.58
C SER A 415 -0.94 -34.31 7.22
N GLY A 416 -2.15 -33.79 7.03
CA GLY A 416 -2.96 -33.99 5.83
C GLY A 416 -3.72 -35.32 5.80
N GLU A 417 -3.80 -36.04 6.92
CA GLU A 417 -4.57 -37.28 7.05
C GLU A 417 -6.08 -37.04 6.87
N VAL A 418 -6.58 -35.91 7.39
CA VAL A 418 -7.99 -35.49 7.30
C VAL A 418 -8.10 -34.05 6.84
N THR A 419 -9.23 -33.70 6.23
CA THR A 419 -9.57 -32.31 5.89
C THR A 419 -10.09 -31.56 7.13
N ALA A 420 -10.10 -30.22 7.07
CA ALA A 420 -10.64 -29.41 8.16
C ALA A 420 -12.16 -29.60 8.34
N GLU A 421 -12.86 -29.95 7.26
CA GLU A 421 -14.28 -30.27 7.23
C GLU A 421 -14.58 -31.60 7.92
N GLU A 422 -13.82 -32.65 7.61
CA GLU A 422 -13.95 -33.96 8.24
C GLU A 422 -13.64 -33.89 9.75
N LEU A 423 -12.52 -33.24 10.12
CA LEU A 423 -12.15 -33.08 11.51
C LEU A 423 -13.17 -32.22 12.29
N ALA A 424 -13.77 -31.23 11.63
CA ALA A 424 -14.83 -30.45 12.25
C ALA A 424 -16.07 -31.30 12.55
N LEU A 425 -16.44 -32.19 11.65
CA LEU A 425 -17.55 -33.11 11.86
C LEU A 425 -17.26 -34.08 13.02
N GLU A 426 -16.05 -34.67 13.06
CA GLU A 426 -15.61 -35.58 14.12
C GLU A 426 -15.64 -34.92 15.51
N LEU A 427 -15.23 -33.65 15.58
CA LEU A 427 -15.16 -32.90 16.83
C LEU A 427 -16.47 -32.23 17.27
N ASP A 428 -17.54 -32.36 16.48
CA ASP A 428 -18.77 -31.55 16.62
C ASP A 428 -18.45 -30.04 16.72
N ARG A 429 -17.57 -29.59 15.81
CA ARG A 429 -17.13 -28.19 15.66
C ARG A 429 -17.45 -27.70 14.26
N THR A 430 -17.18 -26.43 14.02
CA THR A 430 -17.20 -25.88 12.67
C THR A 430 -15.78 -25.87 12.09
N ALA A 431 -15.62 -26.08 10.78
CA ALA A 431 -14.31 -26.00 10.12
C ALA A 431 -13.58 -24.67 10.40
N PRO A 432 -14.26 -23.49 10.43
CA PRO A 432 -13.64 -22.25 10.90
C PRO A 432 -13.12 -22.30 12.34
N SER A 433 -13.81 -22.99 13.26
CA SER A 433 -13.37 -23.16 14.64
C SER A 433 -12.11 -24.01 14.74
N VAL A 434 -12.04 -25.11 13.97
CA VAL A 434 -10.85 -25.98 13.86
C VAL A 434 -9.65 -25.18 13.34
N ARG A 435 -9.81 -24.49 12.19
CA ARG A 435 -8.77 -23.61 11.62
C ARG A 435 -8.29 -22.56 12.60
N HIS A 436 -9.23 -21.89 13.27
CA HIS A 436 -8.92 -20.85 14.25
C HIS A 436 -8.20 -21.42 15.49
N ARG A 437 -8.49 -22.65 15.91
CA ARG A 437 -7.80 -23.29 17.04
C ARG A 437 -6.36 -23.63 16.70
N VAL A 438 -6.10 -24.24 15.54
CA VAL A 438 -4.75 -24.49 15.03
C VAL A 438 -3.95 -23.20 14.98
N TRP A 439 -4.54 -22.13 14.44
CA TRP A 439 -3.94 -20.80 14.43
C TRP A 439 -3.61 -20.30 15.85
N LYS A 440 -4.53 -20.46 16.82
CA LYS A 440 -4.32 -20.06 18.22
C LYS A 440 -3.19 -20.83 18.90
N LEU A 441 -3.00 -22.09 18.55
CA LEU A 441 -1.91 -22.93 19.06
C LEU A 441 -0.57 -22.66 18.38
N GLY A 442 -0.54 -21.79 17.34
CA GLY A 442 0.68 -21.52 16.59
C GLY A 442 1.15 -22.70 15.74
N LEU A 443 0.32 -23.71 15.57
CA LEU A 443 0.63 -24.87 14.76
C LEU A 443 0.55 -24.45 13.29
N GLN A 444 1.68 -24.52 12.58
CA GLN A 444 1.71 -24.24 11.16
C GLN A 444 1.20 -25.46 10.39
N TRP A 445 0.22 -25.24 9.52
CA TRP A 445 -0.26 -26.26 8.60
C TRP A 445 0.89 -26.78 7.73
N ARG A 446 1.25 -28.06 7.92
CA ARG A 446 2.30 -28.76 7.16
C ARG A 446 1.75 -29.48 5.92
N GLY A 447 0.44 -29.39 5.71
CA GLY A 447 -0.26 -30.06 4.61
C GLY A 447 0.29 -29.64 3.24
N THR A 448 0.73 -30.64 2.49
CA THR A 448 1.36 -30.63 1.16
C THR A 448 0.47 -30.14 0.01
N HIS A 449 -0.61 -29.41 0.28
CA HIS A 449 -1.10 -28.48 -0.73
C HIS A 449 -0.16 -27.28 -0.76
N ALA A 450 1.08 -27.53 -1.22
CA ALA A 450 1.86 -26.51 -1.89
C ALA A 450 0.92 -25.95 -2.95
N VAL A 451 0.29 -24.81 -2.64
CA VAL A 451 -0.65 -24.18 -3.54
C VAL A 451 0.19 -23.89 -4.77
N ARG A 452 -0.05 -24.65 -5.84
CA ARG A 452 0.74 -24.53 -7.06
C ARG A 452 0.75 -23.04 -7.43
N PRO A 453 1.92 -22.48 -7.77
CA PRO A 453 1.97 -21.11 -8.25
C PRO A 453 0.98 -20.96 -9.39
N ALA A 454 0.37 -19.77 -9.48
CA ALA A 454 -0.53 -19.48 -10.57
C ALA A 454 0.20 -19.74 -11.92
N PRO A 455 -0.42 -20.43 -12.89
CA PRO A 455 0.24 -20.66 -14.16
C PRO A 455 0.56 -19.31 -14.83
N TRP A 456 1.71 -19.24 -15.48
CA TRP A 456 2.17 -18.01 -16.13
C TRP A 456 2.95 -18.32 -17.40
N ARG A 457 3.04 -17.33 -18.30
CA ARG A 457 3.81 -17.41 -19.54
C ARG A 457 4.39 -16.05 -19.93
N VAL A 458 5.50 -16.05 -20.66
CA VAL A 458 6.05 -14.83 -21.26
C VAL A 458 5.16 -14.40 -22.42
N VAL A 459 4.82 -13.11 -22.49
CA VAL A 459 3.99 -12.55 -23.58
C VAL A 459 4.82 -11.68 -24.51
N GLU A 460 5.75 -10.91 -23.96
CA GLU A 460 6.54 -9.94 -24.73
C GLU A 460 7.93 -9.77 -24.10
N ILE A 461 8.94 -9.70 -24.96
CA ILE A 461 10.33 -9.40 -24.60
C ILE A 461 10.70 -8.15 -25.40
N GLY A 462 10.81 -7.00 -24.73
CA GLY A 462 11.14 -5.73 -25.37
C GLY A 462 12.43 -5.17 -24.80
N ASN A 463 13.34 -4.67 -25.65
CA ASN A 463 14.44 -3.85 -25.18
C ASN A 463 13.93 -2.42 -25.00
N LEU A 464 14.17 -1.81 -23.84
CA LEU A 464 13.71 -0.44 -23.54
C LEU A 464 14.24 0.60 -24.54
N PHE A 465 15.31 0.26 -25.27
CA PHE A 465 15.90 1.09 -26.32
C PHE A 465 15.00 1.26 -27.56
N ASP A 466 13.95 0.44 -27.74
CA ASP A 466 12.94 0.64 -28.79
C ASP A 466 11.70 1.41 -28.31
N VAL A 467 11.58 1.72 -27.01
CA VAL A 467 10.38 2.35 -26.42
C VAL A 467 10.56 3.86 -26.24
N GLY A 468 11.16 4.52 -27.24
CA GLY A 468 11.49 5.95 -27.24
C GLY A 468 10.31 6.95 -27.27
N ALA A 469 9.07 6.55 -26.95
CA ALA A 469 7.89 7.40 -27.17
C ALA A 469 6.96 7.66 -25.97
N PHE A 470 7.24 7.15 -24.76
CA PHE A 470 6.37 7.35 -23.59
C PHE A 470 7.11 7.97 -22.39
N ARG A 471 7.63 9.18 -22.57
CA ARG A 471 7.88 10.13 -21.48
C ARG A 471 7.52 11.53 -21.98
N SER A 472 6.24 11.86 -21.90
CA SER A 472 5.70 13.22 -21.99
C SER A 472 4.73 13.45 -20.85
#